data_AF-A0A821PY03-F1
#
_entry.id   AF-A0A821PY03-F1
#
_cell.length_a   1.000
_cell.length_b   1.000
_cell.length_c   1.000
_cell.angle_alpha   90.00
_cell.angle_beta   90.00
_cell.angle_gamma   90.00
#
_symmetry.space_group_name_H-M   'P 1'
#
loop_
_entity.id
_entity.type
_entity.pdbx_description
1 polymer ?
#
loop_
_entity_poly.entity_id
_entity_poly.type
_entity_poly.pdbx_seq_one_letter_code
_entity_poly.pdbx_strand_id
1 'polypeptide(L)'
;MGDYPVSVKDLQTLIDKYSKLDHNLVLSDIYVKDRQNYASCLKISSTNVLDILDQNKTTFGTHCYVTILRFVTLAYIDKTTDILKRLFFAWSNVFICRLWFTWIRHKLIIDTEKKANTAKYRLTKKLSTIL
;
A
#
# COMPACT_ATOMS: atom_id res chain seq x y z
N MET A 1 -0.60 0.52 -4.28
CA MET A 1 -2.01 0.94 -4.43
C MET A 1 -2.13 1.69 -5.74
N GLY A 2 -2.79 1.11 -6.74
CA GLY A 2 -2.60 1.58 -8.11
C GLY A 2 -1.12 1.52 -8.50
N ASP A 3 -0.62 2.56 -9.18
CA ASP A 3 0.78 2.68 -9.60
C ASP A 3 1.74 3.06 -8.46
N TYR A 4 1.25 3.38 -7.27
CA TYR A 4 2.09 3.77 -6.13
C TYR A 4 2.60 2.53 -5.38
N PRO A 5 3.92 2.29 -5.32
CA PRO A 5 4.48 1.16 -4.58
C PRO A 5 4.32 1.34 -3.07
N VAL A 6 4.25 0.23 -2.35
CA VAL A 6 4.33 0.20 -0.89
C VAL A 6 5.77 -0.15 -0.53
N SER A 7 6.40 0.61 0.37
CA SER A 7 7.82 0.44 0.67
C SER A 7 8.12 0.66 2.15
N VAL A 8 8.90 -0.24 2.75
CA VAL A 8 9.44 -0.07 4.11
C VAL A 8 10.36 1.16 4.17
N LYS A 9 10.99 1.54 3.06
CA LYS A 9 11.85 2.74 2.99
C LYS A 9 11.07 4.02 3.25
N ASP A 10 9.77 4.05 2.96
CA ASP A 10 8.93 5.22 3.22
C ASP A 10 8.83 5.47 4.73
N LEU A 11 8.66 4.40 5.52
CA LEU A 11 8.64 4.45 6.98
C LEU A 11 10.04 4.72 7.57
N GLN A 12 11.10 4.16 6.99
CA GLN A 12 12.48 4.48 7.38
C GLN A 12 12.77 5.97 7.18
N THR A 13 12.44 6.50 6.00
CA THR A 13 12.62 7.91 5.67
C THR A 13 11.83 8.82 6.60
N LEU A 14 10.62 8.40 6.98
CA LEU A 14 9.82 9.12 7.97
C LEU A 14 10.51 9.16 9.34
N ILE A 15 11.03 8.02 9.82
CA ILE A 15 11.76 7.93 11.10
C ILE A 15 13.03 8.80 11.08
N ASP A 16 13.72 8.86 9.94
CA ASP A 16 14.98 9.60 9.82
C ASP A 16 14.78 11.11 9.65
N LYS A 17 13.67 11.55 9.05
CA LYS A 17 13.42 12.96 8.71
C LYS A 17 12.59 13.74 9.72
N TYR A 18 11.65 13.08 10.41
CA TYR A 18 10.74 13.73 11.34
C TYR A 18 11.16 13.49 12.78
N SER A 19 10.70 14.33 13.71
CA SER A 19 11.04 14.13 15.13
C SER A 19 10.30 12.91 15.66
N LYS A 20 10.98 12.11 16.50
CA LYS A 20 10.36 10.96 17.18
C LYS A 20 9.10 11.36 17.96
N LEU A 21 9.02 12.60 18.45
CA LEU A 21 7.83 13.09 19.17
C LEU A 21 6.60 13.20 18.27
N ASP A 22 6.79 13.42 16.96
CA ASP A 22 5.69 13.57 16.01
C ASP A 22 5.05 12.22 15.70
N HIS A 23 5.88 11.20 15.44
CA HIS A 23 5.41 9.90 14.94
C HIS A 23 5.52 8.73 15.92
N ASN A 24 6.33 8.85 16.98
CA ASN A 24 6.56 7.84 18.01
C ASN A 24 7.00 6.45 17.50
N LEU A 25 7.76 6.43 16.40
CA LEU A 25 8.33 5.20 15.81
C LEU A 25 9.83 5.12 16.07
N VAL A 26 10.32 3.89 16.21
CA VAL A 26 11.76 3.58 16.16
C VAL A 26 12.03 2.52 15.10
N LEU A 27 13.29 2.38 14.66
CA LEU A 27 13.66 1.43 13.61
C LEU A 27 13.29 -0.03 13.92
N SER A 28 13.26 -0.42 15.21
CA SER A 28 12.82 -1.75 15.60
C SER A 28 11.32 -2.00 15.36
N ASP A 29 10.50 -0.94 15.30
CA ASP A 29 9.06 -1.09 15.04
C ASP A 29 8.76 -1.56 13.61
N ILE A 30 9.65 -1.27 12.65
CA ILE A 30 9.50 -1.67 11.24
C ILE A 30 10.28 -2.94 10.90
N TYR A 31 10.71 -3.69 11.91
CA TYR A 31 11.55 -4.88 11.72
C TYR A 31 10.76 -6.07 11.17
N VAL A 32 11.00 -6.38 9.90
CA VAL A 32 10.21 -7.36 9.11
C VAL A 32 10.29 -8.81 9.64
N LYS A 33 11.33 -9.16 10.42
CA LYS A 33 11.44 -10.54 10.96
C LYS A 33 10.51 -10.78 12.15
N ASP A 34 10.07 -9.73 12.83
CA ASP A 34 9.12 -9.84 13.94
C ASP A 34 7.68 -9.66 13.44
N ARG A 35 7.13 -10.74 12.89
CA ARG A 35 5.79 -10.74 12.26
C ARG A 35 4.63 -10.72 13.25
N GLN A 36 4.90 -10.85 14.54
CA GLN A 36 3.87 -10.93 15.60
C GLN A 36 3.82 -9.68 16.47
N ASN A 37 4.62 -8.66 16.17
CA ASN A 37 4.65 -7.42 16.93
C ASN A 37 3.43 -6.53 16.67
N TYR A 38 2.32 -6.87 17.33
CA TYR A 38 1.08 -6.11 17.24
C TYR A 38 1.24 -4.69 17.80
N ALA A 39 2.09 -4.49 18.81
CA ALA A 39 2.34 -3.16 19.36
C ALA A 39 2.97 -2.21 18.33
N SER A 40 3.97 -2.68 17.58
CA SER A 40 4.56 -1.90 16.50
C SER A 40 3.58 -1.67 15.34
N CYS A 41 2.74 -2.67 15.01
CA CYS A 41 1.64 -2.50 14.05
C CYS A 41 0.68 -1.34 14.44
N LEU A 42 0.29 -1.26 15.71
CA LEU A 42 -0.54 -0.17 16.23
C LEU A 42 0.14 1.20 16.10
N LYS A 43 1.43 1.29 16.42
CA LYS A 43 2.18 2.54 16.28
C LYS A 43 2.29 2.98 14.82
N ILE A 44 2.63 2.04 13.93
CA ILE A 44 2.76 2.32 12.48
C ILE A 44 1.43 2.80 11.91
N SER A 45 0.31 2.24 12.36
CA SER A 45 -1.04 2.62 11.93
C SER A 45 -1.68 3.76 12.74
N SER A 46 -0.89 4.49 13.51
CA SER A 46 -1.33 5.69 14.22
C SER A 46 -1.70 6.82 13.25
N THR A 47 -2.57 7.72 13.69
CA THR A 47 -2.99 8.89 12.90
C THR A 47 -1.80 9.78 12.56
N ASN A 48 -0.89 10.02 13.51
CA ASN A 48 0.27 10.88 13.28
C ASN A 48 1.17 10.34 12.16
N VAL A 49 1.40 9.03 12.10
CA VAL A 49 2.18 8.41 11.03
C VAL A 49 1.46 8.56 9.69
N LEU A 50 0.15 8.35 9.65
CA LEU A 50 -0.66 8.54 8.44
C LEU A 50 -0.62 10.00 7.96
N ASP A 51 -0.80 10.96 8.87
CA ASP A 51 -0.78 12.39 8.56
C ASP A 51 0.57 12.82 7.96
N ILE A 52 1.68 12.28 8.46
CA ILE A 52 3.01 12.55 7.90
C ILE A 52 3.19 11.87 6.53
N LEU A 53 2.69 10.65 6.35
CA LEU A 53 2.76 9.95 5.06
C LEU A 53 1.89 10.62 3.97
N ASP A 54 0.82 11.32 4.35
CA ASP A 54 -0.06 12.02 3.42
C ASP A 54 0.56 13.32 2.86
N GLN A 55 1.54 13.90 3.57
CA GLN A 55 2.26 15.11 3.14
C GLN A 55 3.07 14.91 1.85
N ASN A 56 3.39 13.65 1.49
CA ASN A 56 4.19 13.34 0.32
C ASN A 56 3.47 12.36 -0.64
N LYS A 57 3.28 12.79 -1.88
CA LYS A 57 2.64 11.97 -2.92
C LYS A 57 3.41 10.67 -3.22
N THR A 58 4.73 10.65 -3.02
CA THR A 58 5.53 9.44 -3.28
C THR A 58 5.22 8.32 -2.28
N THR A 59 4.76 8.66 -1.07
CA THR A 59 4.44 7.72 0.00
C THR A 59 2.96 7.32 0.02
N PHE A 60 2.17 7.77 -0.96
CA PHE A 60 0.72 7.51 -1.03
C PHE A 60 0.38 6.02 -1.03
N GLY A 61 1.20 5.19 -1.68
CA GLY A 61 1.03 3.74 -1.69
C GLY A 61 1.10 3.17 -0.27
N THR A 62 2.14 3.55 0.48
CA THR A 62 2.35 3.16 1.88
C THR A 62 1.28 3.74 2.80
N HIS A 63 0.89 5.01 2.63
CA HIS A 63 -0.21 5.64 3.37
C HIS A 63 -1.52 4.83 3.25
N CYS A 64 -1.90 4.46 2.03
CA CYS A 64 -3.13 3.70 1.80
C CYS A 64 -3.05 2.28 2.39
N TYR A 65 -1.88 1.63 2.29
CA TYR A 65 -1.66 0.32 2.92
C TYR A 65 -1.77 0.38 4.45
N VAL A 66 -1.14 1.37 5.09
CA VAL A 66 -1.21 1.56 6.54
C VAL A 66 -2.64 1.94 6.97
N THR A 67 -3.38 2.70 6.16
CA THR A 67 -4.79 3.01 6.41
C THR A 67 -5.65 1.75 6.43
N ILE A 68 -5.44 0.81 5.50
CA ILE A 68 -6.11 -0.50 5.52
C ILE A 68 -5.82 -1.24 6.83
N LEU A 69 -4.55 -1.28 7.26
CA LEU A 69 -4.14 -1.94 8.49
C LEU A 69 -4.85 -1.32 9.72
N ARG A 70 -5.00 0.00 9.73
CA ARG A 70 -5.76 0.73 10.74
C ARG A 70 -7.24 0.32 10.74
N PHE A 71 -7.87 0.24 9.56
CA PHE A 71 -9.27 -0.18 9.46
C PHE A 71 -9.49 -1.62 9.92
N VAL A 72 -8.58 -2.54 9.60
CA VAL A 72 -8.62 -3.91 10.15
C VAL A 72 -8.58 -3.88 11.68
N THR A 73 -7.67 -3.10 12.24
CA THR A 73 -7.50 -2.98 13.69
C THR A 73 -8.77 -2.43 14.35
N LEU A 74 -9.34 -1.33 13.82
CA LEU A 74 -10.55 -0.70 14.35
C LEU A 74 -11.80 -1.57 14.21
N ALA A 75 -11.91 -2.32 13.11
CA ALA A 75 -13.06 -3.19 12.85
C ALA A 75 -13.07 -4.43 13.75
N TYR A 76 -11.93 -5.12 13.85
CA TYR A 76 -11.87 -6.49 14.37
C TYR A 76 -11.13 -6.65 15.70
N ILE A 77 -10.23 -5.73 16.07
CA ILE A 77 -9.35 -5.92 17.23
C ILE A 77 -9.72 -4.96 18.36
N ASP A 78 -9.83 -3.67 18.05
CA ASP A 78 -10.23 -2.66 19.03
C ASP A 78 -11.61 -3.01 19.56
N LYS A 79 -11.79 -3.14 20.88
CA LYS A 79 -13.07 -3.47 21.53
C LYS A 79 -13.92 -2.23 21.81
N THR A 80 -13.32 -1.05 21.76
CA THR A 80 -13.99 0.22 22.07
C THR A 80 -14.75 0.80 20.89
N THR A 81 -14.47 0.34 19.67
CA THR A 81 -15.18 0.79 18.46
C THR A 81 -16.66 0.46 18.52
N ASP A 82 -17.49 1.48 18.29
CA ASP A 82 -18.94 1.35 18.13
C ASP A 82 -19.30 0.41 16.95
N ILE A 83 -20.44 -0.27 17.06
CA ILE A 83 -20.82 -1.33 16.11
C ILE A 83 -21.03 -0.81 14.68
N LEU A 84 -21.60 0.39 14.51
CA LEU A 84 -21.79 0.98 13.18
C LEU A 84 -20.44 1.37 12.56
N LYS A 85 -19.54 1.93 13.38
CA LYS A 85 -18.17 2.26 12.95
C LYS A 85 -17.39 1.02 12.55
N ARG A 86 -17.52 -0.09 13.29
CA ARG A 86 -16.91 -1.37 12.93
C ARG A 86 -17.37 -1.86 11.57
N LEU A 87 -18.69 -1.84 11.34
CA LEU A 87 -19.28 -2.26 10.09
C LEU A 87 -18.76 -1.41 8.93
N PHE A 88 -18.67 -0.09 9.14
CA PHE A 88 -18.07 0.83 8.18
C PHE A 88 -16.61 0.45 7.87
N PHE A 89 -15.74 0.34 8.86
CA PHE A 89 -14.33 0.00 8.64
C PHE A 89 -14.14 -1.37 7.98
N ALA A 90 -14.93 -2.37 8.37
CA ALA A 90 -14.91 -3.70 7.77
C ALA A 90 -15.28 -3.64 6.28
N TRP A 91 -16.38 -2.97 5.94
CA TRP A 91 -16.80 -2.82 4.54
C TRP A 91 -15.83 -1.98 3.73
N SER A 92 -15.36 -0.86 4.24
CA SER A 92 -14.34 -0.03 3.58
C SER A 92 -13.12 -0.86 3.21
N ASN A 93 -12.64 -1.71 4.11
CA ASN A 93 -11.51 -2.58 3.84
C ASN A 93 -11.80 -3.57 2.70
N VAL A 94 -12.98 -4.22 2.72
CA VAL A 94 -13.41 -5.13 1.65
C VAL A 94 -13.49 -4.40 0.30
N PHE A 95 -14.10 -3.21 0.26
CA PHE A 95 -14.21 -2.41 -0.96
C PHE A 95 -12.86 -2.00 -1.51
N ILE A 96 -11.96 -1.48 -0.66
CA ILE A 96 -10.62 -1.07 -1.07
C ILE A 96 -9.84 -2.27 -1.65
N CYS A 97 -9.88 -3.42 -0.98
CA CYS A 97 -9.22 -4.63 -1.47
C CYS A 97 -9.80 -5.12 -2.81
N ARG A 98 -11.13 -5.08 -2.99
CA ARG A 98 -11.78 -5.44 -4.25
C ARG A 98 -11.41 -4.51 -5.39
N LEU A 99 -11.43 -3.20 -5.15
CA LEU A 99 -11.01 -2.20 -6.14
C LEU A 99 -9.55 -2.41 -6.54
N TRP A 100 -8.68 -2.66 -5.57
CA TRP A 100 -7.27 -2.92 -5.84
C TRP A 100 -7.07 -4.20 -6.67
N PHE A 101 -7.79 -5.28 -6.34
CA PHE A 101 -7.74 -6.51 -7.12
C PHE A 101 -8.21 -6.31 -8.56
N THR A 102 -9.32 -5.60 -8.76
CA THR A 102 -9.82 -5.24 -10.10
C THR A 102 -8.79 -4.45 -10.88
N TRP A 103 -8.14 -3.47 -10.25
CA TRP A 103 -7.07 -2.70 -10.88
C TRP A 103 -5.88 -3.56 -11.29
N ILE A 104 -5.43 -4.49 -10.43
CA ILE A 104 -4.34 -5.43 -10.77
C ILE A 104 -4.71 -6.24 -12.00
N ARG A 105 -5.92 -6.80 -12.05
CA ARG A 105 -6.40 -7.58 -13.21
C ARG A 105 -6.42 -6.76 -14.48
N HIS A 106 -6.95 -5.54 -14.41
CA HIS A 106 -6.99 -4.63 -15.55
C HIS A 106 -5.58 -4.29 -16.07
N LYS A 107 -4.64 -4.00 -15.16
CA LYS A 107 -3.24 -3.71 -15.53
C LYS A 107 -2.55 -4.91 -16.18
N LEU A 108 -2.78 -6.12 -15.66
CA LEU A 108 -2.22 -7.35 -16.25
C LEU A 108 -2.71 -7.60 -17.68
N ILE A 109 -3.98 -7.32 -17.97
CA ILE A 109 -4.55 -7.43 -19.32
C ILE A 109 -3.84 -6.45 -20.27
N ILE A 110 -3.78 -5.17 -19.89
CA ILE A 110 -3.11 -4.13 -20.67
C ILE A 110 -1.63 -4.47 -20.94
N ASP A 111 -0.91 -4.94 -19.93
CA ASP A 111 0.50 -5.28 -20.07
C ASP A 111 0.71 -6.50 -21.00
N THR A 112 -0.24 -7.43 -21.00
CA THR A 112 -0.23 -8.59 -21.90
C THR A 112 -0.46 -8.15 -23.36
N GLU A 113 -1.44 -7.28 -23.60
CA GLU A 113 -1.73 -6.73 -24.93
C GLU A 113 -0.53 -5.93 -25.47
N LYS A 114 0.09 -5.07 -24.64
CA LYS A 114 1.29 -4.32 -25.01
C LYS A 114 2.46 -5.23 -25.41
N LYS A 115 2.69 -6.32 -24.66
CA LYS A 115 3.73 -7.30 -25.00
C LYS A 115 3.45 -8.00 -26.32
N ALA A 116 2.21 -8.42 -26.56
CA ALA A 116 1.80 -9.05 -27.81
C ALA A 116 2.01 -8.11 -29.02
N ASN A 117 1.60 -6.85 -28.89
CA ASN A 117 1.79 -5.84 -29.94
C ASN A 117 3.28 -5.56 -30.22
N THR A 118 4.10 -5.48 -29.17
CA THR A 118 5.56 -5.29 -29.30
C THR A 118 6.22 -6.47 -30.00
N ALA A 119 5.82 -7.71 -29.68
CA ALA A 119 6.32 -8.91 -30.33
C ALA A 119 5.93 -8.94 -31.83
N LYS A 120 4.68 -8.60 -32.15
CA LYS A 120 4.19 -8.50 -33.53
C LYS A 120 4.99 -7.47 -34.34
N TYR A 121 5.23 -6.28 -33.78
CA TYR A 121 6.04 -5.23 -34.42
C TYR A 121 7.49 -5.69 -34.67
N ARG A 122 8.12 -6.41 -33.72
CA ARG A 122 9.48 -6.94 -33.90
C ARG A 122 9.54 -7.98 -35.02
N LEU A 123 8.52 -8.84 -35.14
CA LEU A 123 8.42 -9.85 -36.20
C LEU A 123 8.26 -9.20 -37.58
N THR A 124 7.34 -8.23 -37.72
CA THR A 124 7.12 -7.53 -38.99
C THR A 124 8.36 -6.75 -39.43
N LYS A 125 9.03 -6.06 -38.50
CA LYS A 125 10.29 -5.35 -38.78
C LYS A 125 11.42 -6.29 -39.20
N LYS A 126 11.51 -7.49 -38.59
CA LYS A 126 12.53 -8.49 -38.96
C LYS A 126 12.28 -9.04 -40.36
N LEU A 127 11.01 -9.30 -40.71
CA LEU A 127 10.61 -9.75 -42.05
C LEU A 127 10.89 -8.69 -43.12
N SER A 128 10.65 -7.40 -42.83
CA SER A 128 10.91 -6.31 -43.77
C SER A 128 12.40 -5.94 -43.94
N THR A 129 13.31 -6.57 -43.19
CA THR A 129 14.76 -6.36 -43.31
C THR A 129 15.43 -7.52 -44.07
N ILE A 130 14.71 -8.61 -44.31
CA ILE A 130 15.20 -9.82 -45.01
C ILE A 130 14.76 -9.82 -46.48
N LEU A 131 13.70 -9.07 -46.82
CA LEU A 131 13.26 -8.74 -48.19
C LEU A 131 13.93 -7.44 -48.66
#